data_AF-A0AAW6TVZ9-F1
#
_entry.id   AF-A0AAW6TVZ9-F1
#
_cell.length_a   1.000
_cell.length_b   1.000
_cell.length_c   1.000
_cell.angle_alpha   90.00
_cell.angle_beta   90.00
_cell.angle_gamma   90.00
#
_symmetry.space_group_name_H-M   'P 1'
#
loop_
_entity.id
_entity.type
_entity.pdbx_description
1 polymer ?
#
loop_
_entity_poly.entity_id
_entity_poly.type
_entity_poly.pdbx_seq_one_letter_code
_entity_poly.pdbx_strand_id
1 'polypeptide(L)' 'MPSKDSALKTIRELLDSATWEDIEERVRFLGGLDKGLADIKAGRVVAHEDVQESLKRWLANQEAFSRRSEIQSLMMD' A
#
# COMPACT_ATOMS: atom_id res chain seq x y z
N MET A 1 9.99 -4.14 8.11
CA MET A 1 8.96 -4.87 8.88
C MET A 1 9.06 -4.43 10.33
N PRO A 2 7.93 -4.33 11.06
CA PRO A 2 7.98 -4.03 12.48
C PRO A 2 8.81 -5.10 13.19
N SER A 3 9.53 -4.72 14.24
CA SER A 3 10.25 -5.70 15.06
C SER A 3 9.23 -6.62 15.75
N LYS A 4 9.68 -7.83 16.11
CA LYS A 4 8.85 -8.79 16.85
C LYS A 4 8.29 -8.16 18.14
N ASP A 5 9.12 -7.41 18.86
CA ASP A 5 8.71 -6.78 20.12
C ASP A 5 7.67 -5.68 19.91
N SER A 6 7.81 -4.89 18.86
CA SER A 6 6.80 -3.87 18.50
C SER A 6 5.49 -4.52 18.08
N ALA A 7 5.54 -5.61 17.30
CA ALA A 7 4.35 -6.35 16.92
C ALA A 7 3.63 -6.94 18.14
N LEU A 8 4.38 -7.54 19.08
CA LEU A 8 3.82 -8.09 20.32
C LEU A 8 3.21 -7.01 21.21
N LYS A 9 3.81 -5.82 21.28
CA LYS A 9 3.22 -4.68 22.00
C LYS A 9 1.89 -4.28 21.37
N THR A 10 1.85 -4.08 20.05
CA THR A 10 0.62 -3.75 19.33
C THR A 10 -0.48 -4.78 19.56
N ILE A 11 -0.16 -6.07 19.51
CA ILE A 11 -1.14 -7.14 19.72
C ILE A 11 -1.74 -7.09 21.13
N ARG A 12 -0.92 -6.80 22.15
CA ARG A 12 -1.39 -6.67 23.54
C ARG A 12 -2.30 -5.46 23.78
N GLU A 13 -2.28 -4.47 22.90
CA GLU A 13 -3.10 -3.26 22.98
C GLU A 13 -4.41 -3.38 22.18
N LEU A 14 -4.59 -4.46 21.43
CA LEU A 14 -5.84 -4.74 20.71
C LEU A 14 -6.91 -5.29 21.65
N LEU A 15 -8.18 -5.16 21.24
CA LEU A 15 -9.30 -5.76 21.94
C LEU A 15 -9.18 -7.30 21.90
N ASP A 16 -9.62 -7.97 22.95
CA ASP A 16 -9.65 -9.45 23.00
C ASP A 16 -10.49 -10.06 21.86
N SER A 17 -11.42 -9.29 21.29
CA SER A 17 -12.25 -9.68 20.15
C SER A 17 -11.58 -9.47 18.78
N ALA A 18 -10.34 -8.98 18.73
CA ALA A 18 -9.64 -8.73 17.47
C ALA A 18 -9.41 -10.04 16.70
N THR A 19 -9.69 -9.99 15.40
CA THR A 19 -9.44 -11.10 14.48
C THR A 19 -7.98 -11.16 14.06
N TRP A 20 -7.59 -12.24 13.38
CA TRP A 20 -6.24 -12.33 12.80
C TRP A 20 -6.01 -11.27 11.73
N GLU A 21 -7.04 -10.95 10.95
CA GLU A 21 -7.04 -9.90 9.95
C GLU A 21 -6.80 -8.52 10.58
N ASP A 22 -7.48 -8.21 11.70
CA ASP A 22 -7.28 -6.95 12.44
C ASP A 22 -5.85 -6.83 12.97
N ILE A 23 -5.31 -7.93 13.50
CA ILE A 23 -3.92 -7.99 13.99
C ILE A 23 -2.94 -7.74 12.84
N GLU A 24 -3.11 -8.43 11.71
CA GLU A 24 -2.24 -8.27 10.55
C GLU A 24 -2.29 -6.85 10.02
N GLU A 25 -3.49 -6.30 9.79
CA GLU A 25 -3.68 -4.95 9.28
C GLU A 25 -2.99 -3.94 10.19
N ARG A 26 -3.22 -4.02 11.50
CA ARG A 26 -2.68 -3.07 12.47
C ARG A 26 -1.16 -3.12 12.53
N VAL A 27 -0.58 -4.31 12.59
CA VAL A 27 0.88 -4.50 12.64
C VAL A 27 1.53 -4.02 11.34
N ARG A 28 0.94 -4.34 10.18
CA ARG A 28 1.42 -3.89 8.87
C ARG A 28 1.34 -2.38 8.73
N PHE A 29 0.23 -1.77 9.15
CA PHE A 29 0.02 -0.33 9.10
C PHE A 29 1.08 0.42 9.90
N LEU A 30 1.28 0.06 11.17
CA LEU A 30 2.29 0.70 12.03
C LEU A 30 3.71 0.50 11.48
N GLY A 31 4.03 -0.71 11.00
CA GLY A 31 5.32 -0.96 10.36
C GLY A 31 5.54 -0.16 9.07
N GLY A 32 4.47 0.17 8.34
CA GLY A 32 4.50 1.07 7.19
C GLY A 32 4.77 2.52 7.60
N LEU A 33 4.11 2.99 8.67
CA LEU A 33 4.31 4.33 9.22
C LEU A 33 5.75 4.54 9.69
N ASP A 34 6.29 3.60 10.47
CA ASP A 34 7.67 3.66 10.96
C ASP A 34 8.68 3.73 9.81
N LYS A 35 8.45 2.94 8.75
CA LYS A 35 9.27 2.99 7.54
C LYS A 35 9.17 4.36 6.87
N GLY A 36 7.97 4.89 6.69
CA GLY A 36 7.75 6.21 6.07
C GLY A 36 8.44 7.33 6.86
N LEU A 37 8.34 7.32 8.18
CA LEU A 37 9.05 8.29 9.05
C LEU A 37 10.57 8.17 8.92
N ALA A 38 11.10 6.94 8.85
CA ALA A 38 12.52 6.71 8.64
C ALA A 38 12.99 7.14 7.24
N ASP A 39 12.16 6.96 6.21
CA ASP A 39 12.41 7.42 4.84
C ASP A 39 12.47 8.96 4.78
N ILE A 40 11.53 9.66 5.42
CA ILE A 40 11.52 11.13 5.55
C ILE A 40 12.82 11.61 6.21
N LYS A 41 13.18 11.03 7.36
CA LYS A 41 14.39 11.43 8.10
C LYS A 41 15.66 11.22 7.29
N ALA A 42 15.70 10.20 6.43
CA ALA A 42 16.84 9.90 5.57
C ALA A 42 16.81 10.66 4.23
N GLY A 43 15.83 11.53 4.00
CA GLY A 43 15.67 12.25 2.73
C GLY A 43 15.22 11.37 1.56
N ARG A 44 14.78 10.13 1.81
CA ARG A 44 14.20 9.23 0.80
C ARG A 44 12.73 9.61 0.57
N VAL A 45 12.53 10.77 -0.02
CA VAL A 45 11.20 11.33 -0.33
C VAL A 45 11.01 11.47 -1.83
N VAL A 46 9.76 11.54 -2.26
CA VAL A 46 9.38 11.84 -3.65
C VAL A 46 8.71 13.20 -3.66
N ALA A 47 9.10 14.08 -4.58
CA ALA A 47 8.48 15.40 -4.71
C ALA A 47 7.00 15.27 -5.10
N HIS A 48 6.19 16.27 -4.75
CA HIS A 48 4.76 16.24 -5.01
C HIS A 48 4.44 16.08 -6.51
N GLU A 49 5.17 16.81 -7.34
CA GLU A 49 5.04 16.83 -8.79
C GLU A 49 5.35 15.45 -9.38
N ASP A 50 6.36 14.75 -8.87
CA ASP A 50 6.73 13.40 -9.29
C ASP A 50 5.66 12.37 -8.91
N VAL A 51 5.03 12.54 -7.73
CA VAL A 51 3.88 11.71 -7.32
C VAL A 51 2.70 11.92 -8.26
N GLN A 52 2.36 13.18 -8.58
CA GLN A 52 1.28 13.49 -9.51
C GLN A 52 1.51 12.87 -10.88
N GLU A 53 2.73 13.00 -11.42
CA GLU A 53 3.08 12.46 -12.73
C GLU A 53 3.07 10.93 -12.74
N SER A 54 3.52 10.29 -11.67
CA SER A 54 3.46 8.84 -11.51
C SER A 54 2.01 8.34 -11.47
N LEU A 55 1.13 9.07 -10.76
CA LEU A 55 -0.30 8.73 -10.68
C LEU A 55 -1.00 8.87 -12.05
N LYS A 56 -0.74 9.96 -12.79
CA LYS A 56 -1.28 10.14 -14.15
C LYS A 56 -0.90 8.97 -15.06
N ARG A 57 0.38 8.56 -15.04
CA ARG A 57 0.88 7.43 -15.83
C ARG A 57 0.21 6.11 -15.43
N TRP A 58 0.02 5.87 -14.13
CA TRP A 58 -0.67 4.68 -13.66
C TRP A 58 -2.12 4.61 -14.14
N LEU A 59 -2.86 5.72 -14.06
CA LEU A 59 -4.26 5.79 -14.54
C LEU A 59 -4.36 5.57 -16.05
N ALA A 60 -3.48 6.21 -16.85
CA ALA A 60 -3.47 6.02 -18.30
C ALA A 60 -3.19 4.56 -18.70
N ASN A 61 -2.34 3.86 -17.95
CA ASN A 61 -2.05 2.44 -18.17
C ASN A 61 -3.25 1.54 -17.86
N GLN A 62 -4.04 1.86 -16.83
CA GLN A 62 -5.27 1.13 -16.50
C GLN A 62 -6.29 1.26 -17.63
N GLU A 63 -6.52 2.48 -18.13
CA GLU A 63 -7.43 2.72 -19.26
C GLU A 63 -6.97 2.00 -20.54
N ALA A 64 -5.66 1.95 -20.80
CA ALA A 64 -5.13 1.23 -21.95
C ALA A 64 -5.29 -0.29 -21.81
N PHE A 65 -5.16 -0.82 -20.59
CA PHE A 65 -5.41 -2.24 -20.32
C PHE A 65 -6.89 -2.58 -20.52
N SER A 66 -7.80 -1.82 -19.91
CA SER A 66 -9.26 -2.02 -20.05
C SER A 66 -9.72 -2.01 -21.52
N ARG A 67 -9.25 -1.03 -22.31
CA ARG A 67 -9.58 -0.96 -23.74
C ARG A 67 -9.07 -2.16 -24.54
N ARG A 68 -7.88 -2.67 -24.22
CA ARG A 68 -7.34 -3.88 -24.89
C ARG A 68 -8.15 -5.12 -24.54
N SER A 69 -8.55 -5.28 -23.28
CA SER A 69 -9.40 -6.41 -22.87
C SER A 69 -10.77 -6.39 -23.55
N GLU A 70 -11.37 -5.21 -23.72
CA GLU A 70 -12.66 -5.07 -24.41
C GLU A 70 -12.56 -5.42 -25.89
N ILE A 71 -11.55 -4.91 -26.60
CA ILE A 71 -11.32 -5.23 -28.02
C ILE A 71 -11.08 -6.74 -28.20
N GLN A 72 -10.29 -7.36 -27.31
CA GLN A 72 -10.02 -8.79 -27.39
C GLN A 72 -11.29 -9.64 -27.16
N SER A 73 -12.19 -9.21 -26.28
CA SER A 73 -13.48 -9.86 -26.08
C SER A 73 -14.34 -9.80 -27.34
N LEU A 74 -14.41 -8.64 -27.99
CA LEU A 74 -15.22 -8.42 -29.21
C LEU A 74 -14.70 -9.16 -30.45
N MET A 75 -13.42 -9.54 -30.48
CA MET A 75 -12.79 -10.27 -31.59
C MET A 75 -12.86 -11.80 -31.45
N MET A 76 -13.31 -12.30 -30.29
CA MET A 76 -13.39 -13.74 -29.98
C MET A 76 -14.84 -14.27 -30.07
N ASP A 77 -15.79 -13.39 -30.38
CA ASP A 77 -17.19 -13.68 -30.75
C ASP A 77 -17.35 -13.75 -32.28
#